data_AF-A0A4U9U4K7-F1
#
_entry.id   AF-A0A4U9U4K7-F1
#
_cell.length_a   1.000
_cell.length_b   1.000
_cell.length_c   1.000
_cell.angle_alpha   90.00
_cell.angle_beta   90.00
_cell.angle_gamma   90.00
#
_symmetry.space_group_name_H-M   'P 1'
#
loop_
_entity.id
_entity.type
_entity.pdbx_description
1 polymer ?
#
loop_
_entity_poly.entity_id
_entity_poly.type
_entity_poly.pdbx_seq_one_letter_code
_entity_poly.pdbx_strand_id
1 'polypeptide(L)'
;MDQFTFAERATDWRGNNNIADSIFRQMEREPHPVPKHIVMSAGTGGTSATLGRYIRYQGHDTQLTVVDPENSVFYDCFHHGDRTIIGSCGSRIEGIGRPRAEPSFIPSVIDNMLRVPDAASIATIYWLENILGRKVGASTGTNVWGALQLAKQMRDKGEQGAIVTLLCDSGERYLDTYYNSDWVNNNIGDLTPYAVQLTKL
;
A
#
# COMPACT_ATOMS: atom_id res chain seq x y z
N MET A 1 4.05 22.41 7.73
CA MET A 1 4.51 21.28 8.56
C MET A 1 5.37 20.40 7.68
N ASP A 2 6.58 20.01 8.11
CA ASP A 2 7.40 19.08 7.33
C ASP A 2 6.77 17.68 7.37
N GLN A 3 6.17 17.28 6.25
CA GLN A 3 5.44 16.02 6.13
C GLN A 3 6.33 14.79 6.29
N PHE A 4 7.63 14.87 6.02
CA PHE A 4 8.53 13.71 6.10
C PHE A 4 8.92 13.40 7.54
N THR A 5 9.11 14.45 8.34
CA THR A 5 9.53 14.33 9.74
C THR A 5 8.35 14.16 10.71
N PHE A 6 7.17 14.70 10.38
CA PHE A 6 6.06 14.79 11.35
C PHE A 6 4.74 14.17 10.89
N ALA A 7 4.67 13.52 9.72
CA ALA A 7 3.40 12.94 9.26
C ALA A 7 2.80 11.92 10.25
N GLU A 8 3.62 11.20 11.01
CA GLU A 8 3.18 10.26 12.04
C GLU A 8 2.67 10.93 13.32
N ARG A 9 2.91 12.24 13.49
CA ARG A 9 2.43 13.08 14.60
C ARG A 9 1.32 14.04 14.18
N ALA A 10 1.18 14.29 12.88
CA ALA A 10 0.18 15.19 12.32
C ALA A 10 -1.24 14.69 12.57
N THR A 11 -1.42 13.38 12.68
CA THR A 11 -2.70 12.74 12.98
C THR A 11 -2.72 12.30 14.44
N ASP A 12 -3.78 12.67 15.16
CA ASP A 12 -4.10 12.00 16.42
C ASP A 12 -4.56 10.57 16.13
N TRP A 13 -3.59 9.67 16.09
CA TRP A 13 -3.82 8.25 15.83
C TRP A 13 -4.59 7.56 16.97
N ARG A 14 -4.72 8.16 18.16
CA ARG A 14 -5.55 7.62 19.26
C ARG A 14 -6.99 8.12 19.20
N GLY A 15 -7.23 9.20 18.48
CA GLY A 15 -8.55 9.82 18.37
C GLY A 15 -9.54 9.01 17.55
N ASN A 16 -10.81 9.35 17.68
CA ASN A 16 -11.96 8.78 16.97
C ASN A 16 -12.28 9.52 15.66
N ASN A 17 -11.25 10.11 15.04
CA ASN A 17 -11.38 10.89 13.81
C ASN A 17 -10.14 10.73 12.94
N ASN A 18 -9.73 9.48 12.74
CA ASN A 18 -8.65 9.13 11.83
C ASN A 18 -9.05 7.94 10.94
N ILE A 19 -8.20 7.64 9.97
CA ILE A 19 -8.46 6.59 8.98
C ILE A 19 -8.58 5.20 9.61
N ALA A 20 -7.84 4.92 10.68
CA ALA A 20 -7.90 3.63 11.36
C ALA A 20 -9.24 3.44 12.08
N ASP A 21 -9.67 4.42 12.89
CA ASP A 21 -10.98 4.41 13.53
C ASP A 21 -12.11 4.27 12.48
N SER A 22 -12.02 5.01 11.38
CA SER A 22 -13.01 4.93 10.30
C SER A 22 -13.09 3.54 9.68
N ILE A 23 -11.95 2.88 9.44
CA ILE A 23 -11.90 1.50 8.93
C ILE A 23 -12.61 0.56 9.89
N PHE A 24 -12.21 0.52 11.16
CA PHE A 24 -12.76 -0.42 12.13
C PHE A 24 -14.26 -0.19 12.36
N ARG A 25 -14.71 1.06 12.44
CA ARG A 25 -16.12 1.41 12.57
C ARG A 25 -16.97 0.99 11.36
N GLN A 26 -16.42 1.07 10.15
CA GLN A 26 -17.12 0.60 8.95
C GLN A 26 -17.19 -0.93 8.93
N MET A 27 -16.09 -1.59 9.30
CA MET A 27 -16.00 -3.05 9.36
C MET A 27 -16.97 -3.67 10.36
N GLU A 28 -17.41 -2.97 11.41
CA GLU A 28 -18.47 -3.44 12.34
C GLU A 28 -19.75 -3.93 11.63
N ARG A 29 -19.98 -3.49 10.38
CA ARG A 29 -21.14 -3.87 9.56
C ARG A 29 -20.88 -5.03 8.59
N GLU A 30 -19.65 -5.55 8.56
CA GLU A 30 -19.21 -6.61 7.66
C GLU A 30 -19.16 -7.98 8.38
N PRO A 31 -19.20 -9.11 7.65
CA PRO A 31 -19.14 -10.45 8.24
C PRO A 31 -17.89 -10.72 9.09
N HIS A 32 -16.78 -10.03 8.80
CA HIS A 32 -15.53 -10.09 9.53
C HIS A 32 -15.19 -8.71 10.12
N PRO A 33 -15.76 -8.33 11.27
CA PRO A 33 -15.68 -6.96 11.79
C PRO A 33 -14.28 -6.54 12.26
N VAL A 34 -13.44 -7.52 12.59
CA VAL A 34 -12.00 -7.31 12.75
C VAL A 34 -11.33 -7.86 11.49
N PRO A 35 -10.80 -7.02 10.59
CA PRO A 35 -10.12 -7.50 9.40
C PRO A 35 -8.88 -8.29 9.79
N LYS A 36 -8.63 -9.41 9.09
CA LYS A 36 -7.43 -10.21 9.32
C LYS A 36 -6.19 -9.43 8.91
N HIS A 37 -6.30 -8.68 7.80
CA HIS A 37 -5.23 -7.85 7.29
C HIS A 37 -5.70 -6.45 6.90
N ILE A 38 -4.85 -5.47 7.18
CA ILE A 38 -4.90 -4.16 6.53
C ILE A 38 -3.65 -4.03 5.67
N VAL A 39 -3.85 -3.73 4.38
CA VAL A 39 -2.79 -3.54 3.39
C VAL A 39 -2.66 -2.06 3.08
N MET A 40 -1.45 -1.51 3.18
CA MET A 40 -1.21 -0.09 2.87
C MET A 40 0.23 0.18 2.46
N SER A 41 0.42 0.89 1.35
CA SER A 41 1.72 1.39 0.92
C SER A 41 2.26 2.54 1.78
N ALA A 42 3.57 2.77 1.72
CA ALA A 42 4.24 3.81 2.49
C ALA A 42 4.91 4.85 1.58
N GLY A 43 4.63 6.14 1.86
CA GLY A 43 5.34 7.29 1.31
C GLY A 43 6.18 7.98 2.37
N THR A 44 5.57 8.87 3.14
CA THR A 44 6.19 9.37 4.39
C THR A 44 6.24 8.27 5.45
N GLY A 45 5.24 7.40 5.48
CA GLY A 45 5.05 6.39 6.52
C GLY A 45 4.00 6.77 7.56
N GLY A 46 3.44 7.99 7.49
CA GLY A 46 2.43 8.45 8.44
C GLY A 46 1.16 7.58 8.50
N THR A 47 0.64 7.15 7.34
CA THR A 47 -0.57 6.29 7.29
C THR A 47 -0.32 4.91 7.88
N SER A 48 0.76 4.24 7.50
CA SER A 48 1.11 2.93 8.05
C SER A 48 1.43 3.01 9.55
N ALA A 49 2.12 4.07 9.99
CA ALA A 49 2.34 4.33 11.40
C ALA A 49 1.03 4.54 12.18
N THR A 50 0.08 5.30 11.62
CA THR A 50 -1.25 5.53 12.22
C THR A 50 -2.00 4.22 12.37
N LEU A 51 -2.11 3.44 11.28
CA LEU A 51 -2.80 2.15 11.27
C LEU A 51 -2.16 1.18 12.27
N GLY A 52 -0.85 0.99 12.22
CA GLY A 52 -0.14 0.03 13.07
C GLY A 52 -0.25 0.40 14.54
N ARG A 53 -0.07 1.68 14.90
CA ARG A 53 -0.23 2.14 16.29
C ARG A 53 -1.67 1.97 16.79
N TYR A 54 -2.67 2.27 15.95
CA TYR A 54 -4.08 2.10 16.30
C TYR A 54 -4.41 0.63 16.57
N ILE A 55 -4.02 -0.29 15.67
CA ILE A 55 -4.22 -1.73 15.80
C ILE A 55 -3.68 -2.22 17.16
N ARG A 56 -2.43 -1.85 17.51
CA ARG A 56 -1.81 -2.27 18.77
C ARG A 56 -2.45 -1.65 19.99
N TYR A 57 -2.83 -0.38 19.91
CA TYR A 57 -3.45 0.33 21.03
C TYR A 57 -4.83 -0.20 21.39
N GLN A 58 -5.63 -0.56 20.37
CA GLN A 58 -6.95 -1.16 20.58
C GLN A 58 -6.90 -2.68 20.83
N GLY A 59 -5.73 -3.32 20.64
CA GLY A 59 -5.56 -4.77 20.82
C GLY A 59 -6.28 -5.61 19.76
N HIS A 60 -6.44 -5.10 18.54
CA HIS A 60 -7.04 -5.86 17.44
C HIS A 60 -6.11 -6.97 16.95
N ASP A 61 -6.66 -8.17 16.70
CA ASP A 61 -5.96 -9.30 16.04
C ASP A 61 -5.88 -9.09 14.51
N THR A 62 -5.49 -7.89 14.11
CA THR A 62 -5.30 -7.47 12.72
C THR A 62 -3.81 -7.40 12.43
N GLN A 63 -3.39 -7.92 11.28
CA GLN A 63 -2.03 -7.77 10.78
C GLN A 63 -1.91 -6.59 9.82
N LEU A 64 -0.91 -5.74 10.02
CA LEU A 64 -0.55 -4.67 9.08
C LEU A 64 0.47 -5.20 8.07
N THR A 65 0.08 -5.26 6.80
CA THR A 65 0.96 -5.59 5.69
C THR A 65 1.28 -4.31 4.90
N VAL A 66 2.53 -3.88 4.90
CA VAL A 66 2.95 -2.73 4.07
C VAL A 66 3.44 -3.20 2.70
N VAL A 67 2.89 -2.60 1.64
CA VAL A 67 3.28 -2.91 0.26
C VAL A 67 4.16 -1.79 -0.27
N ASP A 68 5.41 -2.13 -0.58
CA ASP A 68 6.44 -1.16 -0.95
C ASP A 68 6.81 -1.34 -2.41
N PRO A 69 6.73 -0.29 -3.25
CA PRO A 69 7.10 -0.42 -4.65
C PRO A 69 8.59 -0.71 -4.79
N GLU A 70 9.00 -1.27 -5.92
CA GLU A 70 10.42 -1.43 -6.23
C GLU A 70 11.14 -0.07 -6.29
N ASN A 71 12.45 -0.10 -6.09
CA ASN A 71 13.28 1.11 -5.93
C ASN A 71 12.92 1.97 -4.70
N SER A 72 12.14 1.43 -3.77
CA SER A 72 12.03 1.94 -2.40
C SER A 72 12.93 1.17 -1.46
N VAL A 73 13.49 1.86 -0.46
CA VAL A 73 14.31 1.22 0.59
C VAL A 73 13.50 0.70 1.77
N PHE A 74 12.20 0.99 1.89
CA PHE A 74 11.44 0.65 3.11
C PHE A 74 11.38 -0.85 3.36
N TYR A 75 11.21 -1.65 2.31
CA TYR A 75 11.27 -3.11 2.39
C TYR A 75 12.60 -3.58 2.98
N ASP A 76 13.72 -3.09 2.47
CA ASP A 76 15.05 -3.49 2.96
C ASP A 76 15.30 -2.98 4.38
N CYS A 77 14.83 -1.76 4.70
CA CYS A 77 14.93 -1.20 6.06
C CYS A 77 14.17 -2.05 7.08
N PHE A 78 12.99 -2.56 6.72
CA PHE A 78 12.21 -3.45 7.57
C PHE A 78 12.89 -4.81 7.75
N HIS A 79 13.31 -5.45 6.66
CA HIS A 79 13.88 -6.79 6.71
C HIS A 79 15.27 -6.85 7.34
N HIS A 80 16.10 -5.82 7.15
CA HIS A 80 17.44 -5.78 7.73
C HIS A 80 17.49 -5.04 9.08
N GLY A 81 16.42 -4.33 9.46
CA GLY A 81 16.41 -3.47 10.64
C GLY A 81 17.36 -2.28 10.53
N ASP A 82 17.78 -1.91 9.31
CA ASP A 82 18.76 -0.86 9.05
C ASP A 82 18.12 0.33 8.33
N ARG A 83 18.05 1.47 9.03
CA ARG A 83 17.48 2.72 8.51
C ARG A 83 18.49 3.57 7.74
N THR A 84 19.75 3.15 7.68
CA THR A 84 20.83 3.86 6.98
C THR A 84 20.92 3.47 5.50
N ILE A 85 20.13 2.50 5.06
CA ILE A 85 20.04 2.08 3.66
C ILE A 85 19.58 3.25 2.79
N ILE A 86 20.35 3.52 1.73
CA ILE A 86 20.08 4.55 0.74
C ILE A 86 20.03 3.90 -0.64
N GLY A 87 18.93 4.11 -1.34
CA GLY A 87 18.71 3.70 -2.73
C GLY A 87 19.28 4.71 -3.72
N SER A 88 19.60 4.24 -4.91
CA SER A 88 20.10 5.09 -6.00
C SER A 88 19.01 5.97 -6.62
N CYS A 89 17.75 5.56 -6.54
CA CYS A 89 16.58 6.29 -7.01
C CYS A 89 15.38 6.04 -6.09
N GLY A 90 14.34 6.87 -6.22
CA GLY A 90 13.04 6.59 -5.61
C GLY A 90 12.15 5.76 -6.54
N SER A 91 11.02 5.29 -6.01
CA SER A 91 10.01 4.60 -6.81
C SER A 91 9.45 5.51 -7.91
N ARG A 92 9.02 4.90 -9.02
CA ARG A 92 8.28 5.58 -10.08
C ARG A 92 6.78 5.67 -9.79
N ILE A 93 6.31 5.05 -8.71
CA ILE A 93 4.92 5.17 -8.26
C ILE A 93 4.80 6.39 -7.36
N GLU A 94 4.15 7.43 -7.87
CA GLU A 94 4.02 8.70 -7.16
C GLU A 94 3.32 8.56 -5.80
N GLY A 95 3.85 9.30 -4.83
CA GLY A 95 3.34 9.36 -3.46
C GLY A 95 3.83 8.25 -2.53
N ILE A 96 4.43 7.18 -3.05
CA ILE A 96 4.93 6.05 -2.26
C ILE A 96 6.33 5.62 -2.68
N GLY A 97 7.04 4.93 -1.79
CA GLY A 97 8.41 4.48 -2.01
C GLY A 97 9.45 5.59 -1.97
N ARG A 98 10.56 5.37 -1.26
CA ARG A 98 11.57 6.43 -1.01
C ARG A 98 12.99 5.87 -1.15
N PRO A 99 13.95 6.69 -1.60
CA PRO A 99 15.36 6.30 -1.66
C PRO A 99 16.03 6.28 -0.28
N ARG A 100 15.33 6.65 0.79
CA ARG A 100 15.83 6.66 2.17
C ARG A 100 14.71 6.42 3.16
N ALA A 101 15.02 5.87 4.33
CA ALA A 101 14.06 5.69 5.40
C ALA A 101 13.60 7.04 5.98
N GLU A 102 12.37 7.43 5.71
CA GLU A 102 11.77 8.62 6.33
C GLU A 102 11.55 8.42 7.85
N PRO A 103 11.71 9.46 8.69
CA PRO A 103 11.51 9.36 10.14
C PRO A 103 10.13 8.85 10.53
N SER A 104 9.10 9.21 9.76
CA SER A 104 7.71 8.80 9.99
C SER A 104 7.41 7.36 9.58
N PHE A 105 8.33 6.65 8.92
CA PHE A 105 8.24 5.21 8.72
C PHE A 105 8.63 4.46 10.00
N ILE A 106 7.70 3.67 10.55
CA ILE A 106 7.85 2.98 11.83
C ILE A 106 7.77 1.46 11.60
N PRO A 107 8.91 0.77 11.39
CA PRO A 107 8.94 -0.67 11.14
C PRO A 107 8.31 -1.51 12.26
N SER A 108 8.44 -1.05 13.51
CA SER A 108 8.02 -1.83 14.69
C SER A 108 6.52 -2.03 14.83
N VAL A 109 5.70 -1.35 14.01
CA VAL A 109 4.24 -1.53 14.01
C VAL A 109 3.73 -2.29 12.77
N ILE A 110 4.64 -2.77 11.92
CA ILE A 110 4.35 -3.51 10.69
C ILE A 110 4.57 -5.00 10.97
N ASP A 111 3.62 -5.85 10.55
CA ASP A 111 3.74 -7.31 10.69
C ASP A 111 4.45 -7.94 9.50
N ASN A 112 4.12 -7.48 8.30
CA ASN A 112 4.64 -8.03 7.05
C ASN A 112 4.92 -6.91 6.05
N MET A 113 5.89 -7.15 5.16
CA MET A 113 6.09 -6.31 3.98
C MET A 113 6.11 -7.12 2.70
N LEU A 114 5.57 -6.55 1.63
CA LEU A 114 5.62 -7.09 0.28
C LEU A 114 6.26 -6.07 -0.65
N ARG A 115 7.26 -6.49 -1.41
CA ARG A 115 7.79 -5.68 -2.51
C ARG A 115 6.89 -5.84 -3.74
N VAL A 116 6.53 -4.73 -4.37
CA VAL A 116 5.62 -4.69 -5.51
C VAL A 116 6.34 -4.09 -6.73
N PRO A 117 6.43 -4.80 -7.86
CA PRO A 117 6.96 -4.22 -9.09
C PRO A 117 6.14 -3.02 -9.56
N ASP A 118 6.79 -2.00 -10.12
CA ASP A 118 6.09 -0.79 -10.59
C ASP A 118 5.10 -1.18 -11.70
N ALA A 119 5.52 -2.06 -12.62
CA ALA A 119 4.68 -2.62 -13.68
C ALA A 119 3.43 -3.36 -13.15
N ALA A 120 3.52 -4.04 -12.00
CA ALA A 120 2.37 -4.69 -11.39
C ALA A 120 1.34 -3.66 -10.89
N SER A 121 1.83 -2.55 -10.33
CA SER A 121 0.99 -1.44 -9.88
C SER A 121 0.24 -0.81 -11.06
N ILE A 122 0.93 -0.56 -12.20
CA ILE A 122 0.31 0.02 -13.40
C ILE A 122 -0.67 -0.96 -14.07
N ALA A 123 -0.31 -2.25 -14.18
CA ALA A 123 -1.23 -3.26 -14.69
C ALA A 123 -2.52 -3.33 -13.85
N THR A 124 -2.40 -3.16 -12.54
CA THR A 124 -3.53 -3.22 -11.60
C THR A 124 -4.46 -2.02 -11.74
N ILE A 125 -3.97 -0.79 -12.00
CA ILE A 125 -4.87 0.36 -12.19
C ILE A 125 -5.67 0.25 -13.50
N TYR A 126 -5.09 -0.33 -14.57
CA TYR A 126 -5.84 -0.61 -15.80
C TYR A 126 -6.89 -1.70 -15.60
N TRP A 127 -6.55 -2.75 -14.84
CA TRP A 127 -7.51 -3.78 -14.47
C TRP A 127 -8.65 -3.21 -13.61
N LEU A 128 -8.34 -2.39 -12.62
CA LEU A 128 -9.33 -1.72 -11.76
C LEU A 128 -10.23 -0.75 -12.53
N GLU A 129 -9.73 -0.05 -13.55
CA GLU A 129 -10.55 0.85 -14.36
C GLU A 129 -11.73 0.10 -14.99
N ASN A 130 -11.48 -1.11 -15.51
CA ASN A 130 -12.52 -1.95 -16.11
C ASN A 130 -13.57 -2.43 -15.09
N ILE A 131 -13.21 -2.52 -13.81
CA ILE A 131 -14.09 -3.01 -12.74
C ILE A 131 -14.86 -1.87 -12.08
N LEU A 132 -14.17 -0.77 -11.78
CA LEU A 132 -14.72 0.38 -11.06
C LEU A 132 -15.40 1.39 -11.99
N GLY A 133 -15.14 1.32 -13.30
CA GLY A 133 -15.62 2.30 -14.27
C GLY A 133 -14.99 3.68 -14.11
N ARG A 134 -13.84 3.78 -13.42
CA ARG A 134 -13.09 5.03 -13.21
C ARG A 134 -11.60 4.79 -13.03
N LYS A 135 -10.80 5.79 -13.37
CA LYS A 135 -9.34 5.78 -13.22
C LYS A 135 -8.92 6.03 -11.77
N VAL A 136 -7.85 5.36 -11.32
CA VAL A 136 -7.26 5.50 -9.97
C VAL A 136 -5.74 5.68 -10.06
N GLY A 137 -5.14 6.33 -9.07
CA GLY A 137 -3.70 6.55 -9.02
C GLY A 137 -2.90 5.25 -8.81
N ALA A 138 -1.65 5.22 -9.27
CA ALA A 138 -0.82 4.02 -9.27
C ALA A 138 -0.52 3.44 -7.86
N SER A 139 -0.50 4.27 -6.80
CA SER A 139 -0.37 3.77 -5.42
C SER A 139 -1.57 2.91 -5.00
N THR A 140 -2.75 3.18 -5.57
CA THR A 140 -3.93 2.30 -5.43
C THR A 140 -3.67 0.95 -6.08
N GLY A 141 -3.03 0.95 -7.26
CA GLY A 141 -2.59 -0.27 -7.92
C GLY A 141 -1.65 -1.10 -7.06
N THR A 142 -0.65 -0.47 -6.41
CA THR A 142 0.26 -1.13 -5.47
C THR A 142 -0.49 -1.77 -4.29
N ASN A 143 -1.39 -1.00 -3.68
CA ASN A 143 -2.25 -1.42 -2.57
C ASN A 143 -3.12 -2.63 -2.92
N VAL A 144 -3.81 -2.57 -4.06
CA VAL A 144 -4.73 -3.63 -4.50
C VAL A 144 -3.96 -4.86 -4.97
N TRP A 145 -2.86 -4.70 -5.69
CA TRP A 145 -2.00 -5.82 -6.06
C TRP A 145 -1.54 -6.60 -4.83
N GLY A 146 -1.00 -5.91 -3.82
CA GLY A 146 -0.58 -6.54 -2.57
C GLY A 146 -1.72 -7.24 -1.83
N ALA A 147 -2.91 -6.63 -1.81
CA ALA A 147 -4.10 -7.23 -1.20
C ALA A 147 -4.55 -8.51 -1.94
N LEU A 148 -4.51 -8.54 -3.27
CA LEU A 148 -4.86 -9.72 -4.05
C LEU A 148 -3.82 -10.84 -3.87
N GLN A 149 -2.53 -10.49 -3.81
CA GLN A 149 -1.46 -11.46 -3.53
C GLN A 149 -1.64 -12.09 -2.14
N LEU A 150 -2.01 -11.29 -1.15
CA LEU A 150 -2.31 -11.76 0.20
C LEU A 150 -3.57 -12.63 0.23
N ALA A 151 -4.63 -12.24 -0.49
CA ALA A 151 -5.85 -13.04 -0.62
C ALA A 151 -5.56 -14.42 -1.23
N LYS A 152 -4.71 -14.48 -2.27
CA LYS A 152 -4.25 -15.74 -2.84
C LYS A 152 -3.51 -16.59 -1.80
N GLN A 153 -2.59 -16.01 -1.04
CA GLN A 153 -1.86 -16.73 0.01
C GLN A 153 -2.79 -17.27 1.10
N MET A 154 -3.77 -16.48 1.54
CA MET A 154 -4.78 -16.92 2.51
C MET A 154 -5.59 -18.09 1.95
N ARG A 155 -6.07 -17.99 0.71
CA ARG A 155 -6.78 -19.07 0.01
C ARG A 155 -5.96 -20.35 -0.06
N ASP A 156 -4.69 -20.25 -0.46
CA ASP A 156 -3.79 -21.40 -0.60
C ASP A 156 -3.51 -22.08 0.75
N LYS A 157 -3.63 -21.35 1.86
CA LYS A 157 -3.52 -21.87 3.24
C LYS A 157 -4.86 -22.30 3.86
N GLY A 158 -5.98 -22.08 3.19
CA GLY A 158 -7.31 -22.31 3.75
C GLY A 158 -7.73 -21.31 4.84
N GLU A 159 -7.08 -20.14 4.90
CA GLU A 159 -7.39 -19.07 5.85
C GLU A 159 -8.58 -18.24 5.37
N GLN A 160 -9.37 -17.73 6.31
CA GLN A 160 -10.53 -16.87 6.05
C GLN A 160 -10.42 -15.57 6.83
N GLY A 161 -11.06 -14.52 6.34
CA GLY A 161 -11.13 -13.20 6.98
C GLY A 161 -11.17 -12.07 5.96
N ALA A 162 -11.47 -10.86 6.42
CA ALA A 162 -11.45 -9.67 5.58
C ALA A 162 -10.02 -9.13 5.39
N ILE A 163 -9.75 -8.64 4.18
CA ILE A 163 -8.58 -7.82 3.85
C ILE A 163 -9.10 -6.43 3.52
N VAL A 164 -8.58 -5.42 4.22
CA VAL A 164 -8.87 -4.02 3.92
C VAL A 164 -7.68 -3.38 3.23
N THR A 165 -7.93 -2.55 2.23
CA THR A 165 -6.92 -1.72 1.58
C THR A 165 -7.51 -0.36 1.22
N LEU A 166 -6.68 0.57 0.78
CA LEU A 166 -7.08 1.94 0.47
C LEU A 166 -6.91 2.25 -1.02
N LEU A 167 -7.96 2.79 -1.62
CA LEU A 167 -7.85 3.52 -2.89
C LEU A 167 -7.44 4.96 -2.54
N CYS A 168 -6.31 5.41 -3.08
CA CYS A 168 -5.74 6.70 -2.75
C CYS A 168 -6.38 7.80 -3.59
N ASP A 169 -5.66 8.35 -4.56
CA ASP A 169 -6.12 9.47 -5.36
C ASP A 169 -6.66 9.06 -6.74
N SER A 170 -7.26 10.03 -7.42
CA SER A 170 -7.87 9.84 -8.73
C SER A 170 -6.81 9.63 -9.83
N GLY A 171 -7.11 8.74 -10.77
CA GLY A 171 -6.25 8.48 -11.93
C GLY A 171 -6.20 9.63 -12.94
N GLU A 172 -7.16 10.56 -12.88
CA GLU A 172 -7.23 11.75 -13.76
C GLU A 172 -5.99 12.66 -13.65
N ARG A 173 -5.22 12.55 -12.57
CA ARG A 173 -3.97 13.30 -12.37
C ARG A 173 -2.81 12.76 -13.21
N TYR A 174 -2.96 11.55 -13.77
CA TYR A 174 -1.88 10.76 -14.34
C TYR A 174 -2.15 10.37 -15.81
N LEU A 175 -2.99 11.14 -16.51
CA LEU A 175 -3.33 10.90 -17.92
C LEU A 175 -2.11 10.96 -18.84
N ASP A 176 -1.16 11.84 -18.53
CA ASP A 176 0.09 12.01 -19.29
C ASP A 176 1.21 11.05 -18.84
N THR A 177 1.00 10.26 -17.78
CA THR A 177 1.99 9.32 -17.23
C THR A 177 1.45 7.88 -17.22
N TYR A 178 0.86 7.43 -16.12
CA TYR A 178 0.47 6.02 -15.93
C TYR A 178 -0.58 5.54 -16.91
N TYR A 179 -1.39 6.45 -17.46
CA TYR A 179 -2.41 6.17 -18.48
C TYR A 179 -1.96 6.51 -19.92
N ASN A 180 -0.69 6.91 -20.10
CA ASN A 180 -0.08 7.14 -21.40
C ASN A 180 0.81 5.95 -21.77
N SER A 181 0.47 5.23 -22.85
CA SER A 181 1.20 4.03 -23.27
C SER A 181 2.67 4.28 -23.60
N ASP A 182 2.99 5.42 -24.21
CA ASP A 182 4.38 5.76 -24.56
C ASP A 182 5.19 6.05 -23.31
N TRP A 183 4.61 6.76 -22.35
CA TRP A 183 5.25 6.99 -21.06
C TRP A 183 5.50 5.68 -20.32
N VAL A 184 4.50 4.79 -20.26
CA VAL A 184 4.63 3.47 -19.62
C VAL A 184 5.71 2.63 -20.29
N ASN A 185 5.75 2.56 -21.62
CA ASN A 185 6.78 1.81 -22.34
C ASN A 185 8.19 2.32 -22.05
N ASN A 186 8.36 3.65 -21.98
CA ASN A 186 9.65 4.28 -21.76
C ASN A 186 10.13 4.23 -20.30
N ASN A 187 9.20 4.23 -19.33
CA ASN A 187 9.54 4.42 -17.91
C ASN A 187 9.23 3.21 -17.03
N ILE A 188 8.33 2.32 -17.43
CA ILE A 188 7.89 1.19 -16.59
C ILE A 188 8.24 -0.14 -17.27
N GLY A 189 7.92 -0.29 -18.55
CA GLY A 189 8.17 -1.50 -19.32
C GLY A 189 6.94 -2.39 -19.48
N ASP A 190 7.17 -3.69 -19.70
CA ASP A 190 6.10 -4.64 -20.06
C ASP A 190 5.17 -4.97 -18.87
N LEU A 191 3.88 -4.69 -19.07
CA LEU A 191 2.82 -4.95 -18.09
C LEU A 191 2.20 -6.35 -18.24
N THR A 192 2.45 -7.03 -19.37
CA THR A 192 1.78 -8.27 -19.78
C THR A 192 1.84 -9.38 -18.73
N PRO A 193 2.99 -9.67 -18.07
CA PRO A 193 3.05 -10.74 -17.08
C PRO A 193 2.09 -10.51 -15.90
N TYR A 194 1.95 -9.27 -15.46
CA TYR A 194 1.11 -8.89 -14.33
C TYR A 194 -0.37 -8.84 -14.72
N ALA A 195 -0.68 -8.37 -15.92
CA ALA A 195 -2.05 -8.43 -16.47
C ALA A 195 -2.54 -9.89 -16.56
N VAL A 196 -1.69 -10.82 -17.03
CA VAL A 196 -2.01 -12.26 -17.08
C VAL A 196 -2.16 -12.87 -15.69
N GLN A 197 -1.46 -12.36 -14.68
CA GLN A 197 -1.62 -12.81 -13.31
C GLN A 197 -2.96 -12.36 -12.70
N LEU A 198 -3.39 -11.12 -12.98
CA LEU A 198 -4.67 -10.57 -12.49
C LEU A 198 -5.89 -11.34 -13.01
N THR A 199 -5.80 -11.97 -14.18
CA THR A 199 -6.90 -12.80 -14.70
C THR A 199 -7.03 -14.17 -14.02
N LYS A 200 -6.04 -14.56 -13.20
CA LYS A 200 -5.97 -15.87 -12.53
C LYS A 200 -6.16 -15.79 -11.01
N LEU A 201 -6.32 -14.58 -10.46
CA LEU A 201 -6.50 -14.35 -9.02
C LEU A 201 -7.97 -14.52 -8.65
#